data_AF-A0A6N7YMW3-F1
#
_entry.id   AF-A0A6N7YMW3-F1
#
_cell.length_a   1.000
_cell.length_b   1.000
_cell.length_c   1.000
_cell.angle_alpha   90.00
_cell.angle_beta   90.00
_cell.angle_gamma   90.00
#
_symmetry.space_group_name_H-M   'P 1'
#
loop_
_entity.id
_entity.type
_entity.pdbx_description
1 polymer ?
#
loop_
_entity_poly.entity_id
_entity_poly.type
_entity_poly.pdbx_seq_one_letter_code
_entity_poly.pdbx_strand_id
1 'polypeptide(L)'
;MARWKPLADGLEPRRRELVVRLRELKDQLGISTAALARKTPYSKSSWDRYLNGAVVPPKQAVEALGRLAGTDLVRLLATWELASQVPGTRQAAPGAERPNAAPAAEPRPRRRGRLVAVAAGVTVAAAGAGLTVWLTARDASSSSPPAQAPVQPAGYTCDYTTRDGHLYAGHSTGSDRLVALNASGQDVVEVQCLLVHHDLDPGRVDGLYGQRTSQAVEQLQSAAGAVVDGIVGPQTWGLLRS
;
A
#
# COMPACT_ATOMS: atom_id res chain seq x y z
N MET A 1 -25.09 -4.62 11.06
CA MET A 1 -24.72 -4.88 9.64
C MET A 1 -23.86 -3.71 9.18
N ALA A 2 -22.70 -3.96 8.55
CA ALA A 2 -21.90 -2.86 8.05
C ALA A 2 -22.56 -2.26 6.79
N ARG A 3 -22.58 -0.93 6.67
CA ARG A 3 -23.02 -0.26 5.43
C ARG A 3 -21.90 -0.37 4.39
N TRP A 4 -21.90 -1.49 3.67
CA TRP A 4 -20.97 -1.73 2.58
C TRP A 4 -21.20 -0.79 1.40
N LYS A 5 -20.11 -0.35 0.75
CA LYS A 5 -20.20 0.31 -0.56
C LYS A 5 -20.76 -0.69 -1.59
N PRO A 6 -21.70 -0.30 -2.49
CA PRO A 6 -22.12 -1.15 -3.59
C PRO A 6 -20.91 -1.61 -4.42
N LEU A 7 -20.98 -2.86 -4.91
CA LEU A 7 -19.99 -3.41 -5.84
C LEU A 7 -20.24 -2.84 -7.24
N ALA A 8 -19.21 -2.82 -8.09
CA ALA A 8 -19.36 -2.32 -9.46
C ALA A 8 -20.38 -3.15 -10.25
N ASP A 9 -21.21 -2.48 -11.05
CA ASP A 9 -22.33 -3.10 -11.77
C ASP A 9 -21.87 -4.09 -12.86
N GLY A 10 -20.70 -3.85 -13.47
CA GLY A 10 -20.01 -4.76 -14.39
C GLY A 10 -19.10 -5.81 -13.72
N LEU A 11 -19.19 -6.02 -12.39
CA LEU A 11 -18.40 -7.05 -11.71
C LEU A 11 -18.94 -8.44 -12.04
N GLU A 12 -18.08 -9.30 -12.60
CA GLU A 12 -18.40 -10.68 -13.00
C GLU A 12 -19.20 -11.45 -11.92
N PRO A 13 -20.32 -12.12 -12.26
CA PRO A 13 -21.26 -12.66 -11.25
C PRO A 13 -20.62 -13.56 -10.20
N ARG A 14 -19.71 -14.46 -10.61
CA ARG A 14 -19.00 -15.37 -9.68
C ARG A 14 -18.05 -14.61 -8.75
N ARG A 15 -17.38 -13.57 -9.25
CA ARG A 15 -16.53 -12.69 -8.43
C ARG A 15 -17.38 -11.87 -7.46
N ARG A 16 -18.56 -11.40 -7.89
CA ARG A 16 -19.53 -10.70 -7.03
C ARG A 16 -20.02 -11.61 -5.89
N GLU A 17 -20.43 -12.85 -6.20
CA GLU A 17 -20.85 -13.86 -5.23
C GLU A 17 -19.79 -14.08 -4.15
N LEU A 18 -18.55 -14.36 -4.54
CA LEU A 18 -17.42 -14.54 -3.63
C LEU A 18 -17.21 -13.32 -2.72
N VAL A 19 -17.24 -12.10 -3.28
CA VAL A 19 -17.02 -10.87 -2.50
C VAL A 19 -18.16 -10.61 -1.52
N VAL A 20 -19.41 -10.86 -1.92
CA VAL A 20 -20.57 -10.82 -1.01
C VAL A 20 -20.39 -11.83 0.13
N ARG A 21 -19.97 -13.07 -0.18
CA ARG A 21 -19.76 -14.10 0.85
C ARG A 21 -18.67 -13.73 1.86
N LEU A 22 -17.57 -13.13 1.41
CA LEU A 22 -16.51 -12.64 2.32
C LEU A 22 -16.98 -11.44 3.17
N ARG A 23 -17.83 -10.56 2.63
CA ARG A 23 -18.47 -9.48 3.41
C ARG A 23 -19.38 -10.03 4.51
N GLU A 24 -20.21 -11.02 4.18
CA GLU A 24 -21.07 -11.72 5.16
C GLU A 24 -20.26 -12.32 6.31
N LEU A 25 -19.21 -13.09 6.00
CA LEU A 25 -18.34 -13.71 7.02
C LEU A 25 -17.67 -12.67 7.92
N LYS A 26 -17.20 -11.54 7.36
CA LYS A 26 -16.60 -10.46 8.14
C LYS A 26 -17.63 -9.71 9.01
N ASP A 27 -18.89 -9.68 8.61
CA ASP A 27 -19.96 -9.03 9.38
C ASP A 27 -20.52 -9.96 10.47
N GLN A 28 -20.57 -11.27 10.24
CA GLN A 28 -20.85 -12.28 11.27
C GLN A 28 -19.80 -12.25 12.39
N LEU A 29 -18.52 -12.04 12.04
CA LEU A 29 -17.43 -11.87 13.00
C LEU A 29 -17.52 -10.56 13.82
N GLY A 30 -18.36 -9.60 13.43
CA GLY A 30 -18.46 -8.29 14.11
C GLY A 30 -17.19 -7.41 14.06
N ILE A 31 -16.14 -7.84 13.34
CA ILE A 31 -14.84 -7.15 13.31
C ILE A 31 -14.78 -6.05 12.24
N SER A 32 -14.03 -4.99 12.52
CA SER A 32 -13.63 -4.00 11.50
C SER A 32 -12.56 -4.59 10.57
N THR A 33 -12.41 -4.04 9.35
CA THR A 33 -11.30 -4.43 8.46
C THR A 33 -9.95 -4.17 9.11
N ALA A 34 -9.81 -3.11 9.92
CA ALA A 34 -8.63 -2.84 10.73
C ALA A 34 -8.34 -3.90 11.82
N ALA A 35 -9.34 -4.67 12.28
CA ALA A 35 -9.17 -5.75 13.24
C ALA A 35 -8.88 -7.10 12.56
N LEU A 36 -9.45 -7.34 11.37
CA LEU A 36 -9.03 -8.43 10.48
C LEU A 36 -7.54 -8.29 10.13
N ALA A 37 -7.12 -7.05 9.90
CA ALA A 37 -5.76 -6.55 9.67
C ALA A 37 -4.78 -6.63 10.87
N ARG A 38 -5.13 -7.35 11.92
CA ARG A 38 -4.20 -7.74 13.00
C ARG A 38 -4.28 -9.23 13.32
N LYS A 39 -5.21 -9.95 12.69
CA LYS A 39 -5.55 -11.38 12.92
C LYS A 39 -5.15 -12.29 11.77
N THR A 40 -4.87 -11.70 10.62
CA THR A 40 -4.32 -12.36 9.44
C THR A 40 -2.97 -11.68 9.14
N PRO A 41 -2.05 -12.23 8.32
CA PRO A 41 -0.74 -11.61 8.03
C PRO A 41 -0.79 -10.23 7.32
N TYR A 42 -1.94 -9.54 7.35
CA TYR A 42 -2.34 -8.38 6.56
C TYR A 42 -2.51 -7.13 7.46
N SER A 43 -2.18 -5.91 7.02
CA SER A 43 -2.48 -4.62 7.71
C SER A 43 -3.31 -3.57 6.90
N LYS A 44 -4.65 -3.63 6.99
CA LYS A 44 -5.78 -2.84 6.43
C LYS A 44 -6.24 -3.07 4.97
N SER A 45 -5.64 -2.40 3.97
CA SER A 45 -6.38 -2.04 2.74
C SER A 45 -6.22 -2.93 1.49
N SER A 46 -5.57 -4.10 1.56
CA SER A 46 -5.84 -5.15 0.55
C SER A 46 -7.19 -5.84 0.81
N TRP A 47 -7.64 -6.01 2.06
CA TRP A 47 -9.02 -6.41 2.36
C TRP A 47 -10.00 -5.35 1.89
N ASP A 48 -9.69 -4.05 1.99
CA ASP A 48 -10.54 -3.03 1.37
C ASP A 48 -10.58 -3.20 -0.17
N ARG A 49 -9.51 -3.66 -0.83
CA ARG A 49 -9.54 -4.02 -2.27
C ARG A 49 -10.33 -5.31 -2.53
N TYR A 50 -10.10 -6.37 -1.76
CA TYR A 50 -10.71 -7.68 -1.91
C TYR A 50 -12.21 -7.64 -1.62
N LEU A 51 -12.59 -7.05 -0.49
CA LEU A 51 -13.98 -6.90 -0.04
C LEU A 51 -14.75 -5.84 -0.85
N ASN A 52 -14.09 -5.05 -1.71
CA ASN A 52 -14.77 -4.22 -2.71
C ASN A 52 -14.71 -4.83 -4.13
N GLY A 53 -14.18 -6.05 -4.29
CA GLY A 53 -14.09 -6.77 -5.56
C GLY A 53 -13.12 -6.18 -6.59
N ALA A 54 -12.31 -5.20 -6.19
CA ALA A 54 -11.35 -4.53 -7.07
C ALA A 54 -10.24 -5.48 -7.55
N VAL A 55 -9.86 -6.45 -6.72
CA VAL A 55 -8.94 -7.55 -7.06
C VAL A 55 -9.52 -8.83 -6.48
N VAL A 56 -9.36 -9.96 -7.19
CA VAL A 56 -9.81 -11.27 -6.71
C VAL A 56 -9.20 -11.51 -5.32
N PRO A 57 -10.00 -11.76 -4.27
CA PRO A 57 -9.50 -12.13 -2.97
C PRO A 57 -8.65 -13.39 -3.15
N PRO A 58 -7.42 -13.43 -2.68
CA PRO A 58 -6.54 -14.53 -3.04
C PRO A 58 -6.62 -15.74 -2.07
N LYS A 59 -6.24 -16.97 -2.48
CA LYS A 59 -6.54 -18.23 -1.75
C LYS A 59 -6.27 -18.20 -0.23
N GLN A 60 -5.02 -18.00 0.21
CA GLN A 60 -4.69 -17.92 1.65
C GLN A 60 -5.42 -16.78 2.40
N ALA A 61 -5.88 -15.73 1.71
CA ALA A 61 -6.74 -14.70 2.33
C ALA A 61 -8.12 -15.30 2.62
N VAL A 62 -8.73 -15.94 1.61
CA VAL A 62 -10.01 -16.65 1.76
C VAL A 62 -9.92 -17.72 2.84
N GLU A 63 -8.82 -18.47 2.91
CA GLU A 63 -8.56 -19.42 3.98
C GLU A 63 -8.46 -18.75 5.37
N ALA A 64 -7.74 -17.63 5.47
CA ALA A 64 -7.58 -16.92 6.73
C ALA A 64 -8.91 -16.38 7.29
N LEU A 65 -9.77 -15.78 6.45
CA LEU A 65 -11.10 -15.36 6.89
C LEU A 65 -12.04 -16.54 7.14
N GLY A 66 -11.97 -17.60 6.33
CA GLY A 66 -12.75 -18.82 6.52
C GLY A 66 -12.45 -19.52 7.86
N ARG A 67 -11.16 -19.67 8.19
CA ARG A 67 -10.69 -20.18 9.50
C ARG A 67 -11.14 -19.29 10.65
N LEU A 68 -11.01 -17.97 10.53
CA LEU A 68 -11.46 -17.03 11.57
C LEU A 68 -12.98 -17.10 11.81
N ALA A 69 -13.77 -17.25 10.75
CA ALA A 69 -15.23 -17.35 10.82
C ALA A 69 -15.76 -18.74 11.20
N GLY A 70 -14.90 -19.76 11.35
CA GLY A 70 -15.30 -21.13 11.67
C GLY A 70 -16.22 -21.77 10.62
N THR A 71 -16.10 -21.37 9.35
CA THR A 71 -16.99 -21.82 8.27
C THR A 71 -16.43 -23.03 7.53
N ASP A 72 -17.26 -23.69 6.71
CA ASP A 72 -16.83 -24.74 5.79
C ASP A 72 -15.84 -24.17 4.75
N LEU A 73 -14.57 -24.48 4.98
CA LEU A 73 -13.48 -24.00 4.14
C LEU A 73 -13.48 -24.67 2.77
N VAL A 74 -13.95 -25.91 2.64
CA VAL A 74 -14.00 -26.63 1.35
C VAL A 74 -15.01 -25.94 0.44
N ARG A 75 -16.21 -25.65 0.96
CA ARG A 75 -17.25 -24.93 0.20
C ARG A 75 -16.82 -23.51 -0.15
N LEU A 76 -16.19 -22.79 0.77
CA LEU A 76 -15.72 -21.42 0.52
C LEU A 76 -14.59 -21.38 -0.54
N LEU A 77 -13.68 -22.36 -0.52
CA LEU A 77 -12.62 -22.48 -1.52
C LEU A 77 -13.16 -22.91 -2.89
N ALA A 78 -14.19 -23.76 -2.97
CA ALA A 78 -14.85 -24.08 -4.24
C ALA A 78 -15.47 -22.81 -4.88
N THR A 79 -16.13 -21.94 -4.09
CA THR A 79 -16.60 -20.64 -4.57
C THR A 79 -15.44 -19.74 -5.01
N TRP A 80 -14.30 -19.76 -4.30
CA TRP A 80 -13.09 -19.06 -4.74
C TRP A 80 -12.61 -19.57 -6.10
N GLU A 81 -12.47 -20.89 -6.28
CA GLU A 81 -11.99 -21.54 -7.49
C GLU A 81 -12.88 -21.24 -8.71
N LEU A 82 -14.20 -21.24 -8.54
CA LEU A 82 -15.14 -20.89 -9.61
C LEU A 82 -15.07 -19.41 -10.02
N ALA A 83 -14.73 -18.51 -9.10
CA ALA A 83 -14.57 -17.08 -9.33
C ALA A 83 -13.17 -16.68 -9.80
N SER A 84 -12.16 -17.56 -9.63
CA SER A 84 -10.81 -17.38 -10.15
C SER A 84 -10.63 -17.88 -11.59
N GLN A 85 -11.33 -18.95 -11.99
CA GLN A 85 -11.25 -19.61 -13.31
C GLN A 85 -11.75 -18.79 -14.53
N VAL A 86 -11.62 -17.46 -14.54
CA VAL A 86 -11.88 -16.63 -15.73
C VAL A 86 -10.63 -16.66 -16.63
N PRO A 87 -10.71 -17.15 -17.89
CA PRO A 87 -9.58 -17.14 -18.81
C PRO A 87 -9.13 -15.70 -19.10
N GLY A 88 -7.87 -15.39 -18.76
CA GLY A 88 -7.28 -14.06 -18.99
C GLY A 88 -6.58 -13.42 -17.79
N THR A 89 -6.77 -13.93 -16.56
CA THR A 89 -6.04 -13.43 -15.39
C THR A 89 -5.35 -14.56 -14.62
N ARG A 90 -4.01 -14.59 -14.63
CA ARG A 90 -3.23 -15.45 -13.71
C ARG A 90 -3.59 -15.07 -12.26
N GLN A 91 -4.04 -16.02 -11.44
CA GLN A 91 -4.17 -15.77 -10.00
C GLN A 91 -2.79 -15.63 -9.35
N ALA A 92 -2.42 -14.41 -8.96
CA ALA A 92 -1.37 -14.18 -7.96
C ALA A 92 -2.01 -14.09 -6.57
N ALA A 93 -1.71 -15.04 -5.68
CA ALA A 93 -2.53 -15.26 -4.50
C ALA A 93 -1.94 -16.20 -3.40
N PRO A 94 -1.83 -15.80 -2.11
CA PRO A 94 -1.34 -14.52 -1.55
C PRO A 94 -0.49 -14.56 -0.27
N GLY A 95 0.27 -13.47 -0.11
CA GLY A 95 0.46 -12.76 1.16
C GLY A 95 -0.35 -11.43 1.22
N ALA A 96 0.07 -10.51 2.08
CA ALA A 96 -0.89 -9.84 2.94
C ALA A 96 -0.50 -8.36 3.28
N GLU A 97 -1.42 -7.43 3.57
CA GLU A 97 -1.30 -6.00 3.15
C GLU A 97 -0.59 -4.90 4.00
N ARG A 98 -0.68 -3.65 3.49
CA ARG A 98 -0.34 -2.33 4.09
C ARG A 98 -1.53 -1.33 4.09
N PRO A 99 -1.51 -0.20 4.85
CA PRO A 99 -2.75 0.47 5.29
C PRO A 99 -3.04 1.91 4.82
N ASN A 100 -4.08 2.08 3.98
CA ASN A 100 -5.18 3.09 3.94
C ASN A 100 -5.76 3.19 2.51
N ALA A 101 -6.94 3.79 2.34
CA ALA A 101 -7.52 4.13 1.02
C ALA A 101 -7.55 5.66 0.82
N ALA A 102 -7.51 6.09 -0.45
CA ALA A 102 -7.26 7.48 -0.86
C ALA A 102 -8.52 8.39 -0.79
N PRO A 103 -8.44 9.63 -1.31
CA PRO A 103 -8.75 9.76 -2.74
C PRO A 103 -7.65 10.47 -3.56
N ALA A 104 -7.60 10.13 -4.85
CA ALA A 104 -6.85 10.88 -5.85
C ALA A 104 -7.65 12.12 -6.30
N ALA A 105 -6.92 13.18 -6.65
CA ALA A 105 -7.44 14.29 -7.45
C ALA A 105 -6.77 14.26 -8.83
N GLU A 106 -7.52 14.65 -9.85
CA GLU A 106 -7.19 14.52 -11.28
C GLU A 106 -6.13 15.52 -11.80
N PRO A 107 -5.61 15.32 -13.03
CA PRO A 107 -4.31 15.87 -13.41
C PRO A 107 -4.33 17.33 -13.88
N ARG A 108 -3.17 17.99 -13.78
CA ARG A 108 -2.90 19.29 -14.41
C ARG A 108 -1.55 19.32 -15.11
N PRO A 109 -1.51 19.92 -16.31
CA PRO A 109 -0.32 20.65 -16.73
C PRO A 109 -0.59 22.08 -17.25
N ARG A 110 0.38 22.97 -16.98
CA ARG A 110 0.81 24.15 -17.79
C ARG A 110 -0.02 25.46 -17.83
N ARG A 111 0.28 26.31 -16.83
CA ARG A 111 0.94 27.65 -16.93
C ARG A 111 0.89 28.41 -18.29
N ARG A 112 0.28 29.61 -18.33
CA ARG A 112 0.83 30.94 -18.77
C ARG A 112 -0.26 32.02 -19.02
N GLY A 113 0.09 33.31 -18.84
CA GLY A 113 -0.72 34.51 -19.15
C GLY A 113 -1.40 35.13 -17.91
N ARG A 114 -0.94 36.22 -17.29
CA ARG A 114 -0.85 37.67 -17.66
C ARG A 114 -2.19 38.46 -17.62
N LEU A 115 -2.22 39.41 -16.66
CA LEU A 115 -2.72 40.80 -16.72
C LEU A 115 -4.22 41.14 -16.49
N VAL A 116 -4.39 42.23 -15.71
CA VAL A 116 -5.51 43.23 -15.70
C VAL A 116 -6.86 42.77 -15.08
N ALA A 117 -7.65 43.58 -14.36
CA ALA A 117 -7.45 44.76 -13.49
C ALA A 117 -8.81 45.12 -12.78
N VAL A 118 -8.84 46.22 -12.00
CA VAL A 118 -10.04 47.05 -11.62
C VAL A 118 -11.01 46.53 -10.52
N ALA A 119 -10.75 47.02 -9.29
CA ALA A 119 -11.58 47.89 -8.43
C ALA A 119 -12.97 47.50 -7.82
N ALA A 120 -13.24 48.24 -6.72
CA ALA A 120 -14.52 48.63 -6.09
C ALA A 120 -15.15 47.72 -5.00
N GLY A 121 -15.69 48.36 -3.94
CA GLY A 121 -16.39 47.74 -2.79
C GLY A 121 -15.77 48.03 -1.41
N VAL A 122 -15.73 49.28 -0.91
CA VAL A 122 -16.81 49.96 -0.14
C VAL A 122 -16.93 49.50 1.33
N THR A 123 -16.30 50.29 2.23
CA THR A 123 -16.70 50.74 3.60
C THR A 123 -17.33 49.74 4.60
N VAL A 124 -17.00 49.78 5.91
CA VAL A 124 -17.41 50.84 6.86
C VAL A 124 -16.42 50.97 8.02
N ALA A 125 -16.16 52.20 8.45
CA ALA A 125 -15.49 52.51 9.71
C ALA A 125 -16.53 52.94 10.75
N ALA A 126 -16.41 52.45 11.98
CA ALA A 126 -17.13 52.96 13.14
C ALA A 126 -16.18 52.95 14.35
N ALA A 127 -15.94 54.13 14.92
CA ALA A 127 -15.15 54.28 16.14
C ALA A 127 -16.05 54.16 17.37
N GLY A 128 -15.56 53.48 18.42
CA GLY A 128 -16.24 53.37 19.71
C GLY A 128 -15.20 53.17 20.82
N ALA A 129 -15.07 54.17 21.69
CA ALA A 129 -14.17 54.11 22.84
C ALA A 129 -14.79 53.28 23.98
N GLY A 130 -13.97 52.55 24.75
CA GLY A 130 -14.49 51.87 25.94
C GLY A 130 -13.52 50.94 26.67
N LEU A 131 -13.13 51.37 27.87
CA LEU A 131 -12.70 50.59 29.04
C LEU A 131 -11.43 49.70 29.00
N THR A 132 -10.57 49.98 29.96
CA THR A 132 -9.44 49.16 30.41
C THR A 132 -9.90 47.92 31.18
N VAL A 133 -9.47 46.74 30.77
CA VAL A 133 -9.43 45.53 31.62
C VAL A 133 -8.08 44.85 31.44
N TRP A 134 -7.23 44.92 32.47
CA TRP A 134 -6.05 44.06 32.56
C TRP A 134 -6.48 42.66 33.01
N LEU A 135 -6.46 41.71 32.08
CA LEU A 135 -6.50 40.28 32.38
C LEU A 135 -5.17 39.68 31.94
N THR A 136 -4.48 39.01 32.87
CA THR A 136 -3.21 38.35 32.66
C THR A 136 -3.39 37.05 31.86
N ALA A 137 -3.75 37.20 30.60
CA ALA A 137 -3.63 36.13 29.62
C ALA A 137 -2.15 35.76 29.51
N ARG A 138 -1.79 34.62 30.10
CA ARG A 138 -0.56 33.92 29.71
C ARG A 138 -0.73 33.57 28.24
N ASP A 139 0.00 34.24 27.36
CA ASP A 139 0.29 33.70 26.05
C ASP A 139 1.14 32.45 26.25
N ALA A 140 0.44 31.34 26.45
CA ALA A 140 0.96 30.03 26.14
C ALA A 140 1.28 30.09 24.65
N SER A 141 2.56 30.32 24.34
CA SER A 141 3.12 30.20 23.01
C SER A 141 2.79 28.83 22.46
N SER A 142 1.64 28.75 21.80
CA SER A 142 1.19 27.63 21.00
C SER A 142 1.98 27.73 19.71
N SER A 143 3.27 27.43 19.85
CA SER A 143 4.19 27.10 18.78
C SER A 143 3.64 25.87 18.06
N SER A 144 2.65 26.12 17.22
CA SER A 144 2.18 25.17 16.22
C SER A 144 3.42 24.74 15.46
N PRO A 145 3.84 23.46 15.53
CA PRO A 145 4.97 23.01 14.76
C PRO A 145 4.66 23.29 13.29
N PRO A 146 5.63 23.78 12.49
CA PRO A 146 5.37 24.04 11.08
C PRO A 146 4.84 22.76 10.45
N ALA A 147 3.71 22.86 9.77
CA ALA A 147 3.14 21.74 9.03
C ALA A 147 4.23 21.23 8.09
N GLN A 148 4.74 20.03 8.37
CA GLN A 148 5.83 19.45 7.60
C GLN A 148 5.30 19.23 6.18
N ALA A 149 5.72 20.10 5.27
CA ALA A 149 5.59 19.82 3.85
C ALA A 149 6.23 18.45 3.60
N PRO A 150 5.64 17.58 2.76
CA PRO A 150 6.21 16.27 2.50
C PRO A 150 7.60 16.47 1.91
N VAL A 151 8.63 16.21 2.74
CA VAL A 151 10.00 16.08 2.30
C VAL A 151 9.99 14.86 1.39
N GLN A 152 9.86 15.10 0.09
CA GLN A 152 10.11 14.10 -0.94
C GLN A 152 11.56 13.65 -0.71
N PRO A 153 11.83 12.43 -0.21
CA PRO A 153 13.20 12.04 0.03
C PRO A 153 13.90 12.04 -1.32
N ALA A 154 15.06 12.71 -1.40
CA ALA A 154 16.03 12.41 -2.44
C ALA A 154 16.25 10.89 -2.48
N GLY A 155 16.53 10.32 -3.66
CA GLY A 155 16.63 8.87 -3.80
C GLY A 155 17.59 8.29 -2.77
N TYR A 156 17.28 7.12 -2.22
CA TYR A 156 18.18 6.49 -1.27
C TYR A 156 19.52 6.22 -1.94
N THR A 157 20.62 6.56 -1.26
CA THR A 157 21.98 6.25 -1.68
C THR A 157 22.31 4.83 -1.26
N CYS A 158 22.81 4.02 -2.19
CA CYS A 158 23.19 2.64 -1.94
C CYS A 158 24.66 2.55 -1.53
N ASP A 159 24.94 2.17 -0.28
CA ASP A 159 26.28 2.08 0.28
C ASP A 159 26.70 0.61 0.41
N TYR A 160 27.31 0.07 -0.65
CA TYR A 160 27.62 -1.36 -0.75
C TYR A 160 28.76 -1.78 0.19
N THR A 161 28.50 -2.78 1.03
CA THR A 161 29.47 -3.42 1.93
C THR A 161 29.29 -4.94 1.94
N THR A 162 30.39 -5.69 1.95
CA THR A 162 30.36 -7.15 2.09
C THR A 162 30.56 -7.55 3.55
N ARG A 163 29.74 -8.45 4.08
CA ARG A 163 29.85 -9.00 5.45
C ARG A 163 29.59 -10.50 5.39
N ASP A 164 30.47 -11.29 5.99
CA ASP A 164 30.38 -12.75 6.04
C ASP A 164 30.17 -13.41 4.66
N GLY A 165 30.78 -12.82 3.62
CA GLY A 165 30.65 -13.28 2.23
C GLY A 165 29.38 -12.83 1.50
N HIS A 166 28.49 -12.08 2.16
CA HIS A 166 27.25 -11.57 1.59
C HIS A 166 27.29 -10.06 1.32
N LEU A 167 26.73 -9.63 0.20
CA LEU A 167 26.59 -8.21 -0.15
C LEU A 167 25.42 -7.54 0.60
N TYR A 168 25.61 -6.31 1.04
CA TYR A 168 24.58 -5.46 1.66
C TYR A 168 24.69 -4.02 1.13
N ALA A 169 23.56 -3.33 0.98
CA ALA A 169 23.49 -1.91 0.55
C ALA A 169 23.34 -0.93 1.73
N GLY A 170 23.34 -1.42 2.97
CA GLY A 170 23.34 -0.60 4.19
C GLY A 170 21.95 -0.26 4.74
N HIS A 171 20.87 -0.74 4.11
CA HIS A 171 19.49 -0.42 4.50
C HIS A 171 18.84 -1.52 5.35
N SER A 172 19.05 -2.79 5.02
CA SER A 172 18.53 -3.92 5.81
C SER A 172 19.49 -5.11 5.86
N THR A 173 19.64 -5.69 7.05
CA THR A 173 20.44 -6.90 7.26
C THR A 173 19.60 -8.19 7.17
N GLY A 174 18.28 -8.10 7.28
CA GLY A 174 17.40 -9.27 7.33
C GLY A 174 17.25 -9.99 6.00
N SER A 175 17.01 -11.30 6.04
CA SER A 175 16.71 -12.17 4.88
C SER A 175 15.45 -13.04 5.07
N ASP A 176 14.94 -13.14 6.31
CA ASP A 176 13.78 -13.99 6.64
C ASP A 176 12.43 -13.36 6.24
N ARG A 177 12.45 -12.09 5.80
CA ARG A 177 11.27 -11.31 5.46
C ARG A 177 10.99 -11.41 3.96
N LEU A 178 9.77 -11.85 3.63
CA LEU A 178 9.25 -11.84 2.26
C LEU A 178 9.00 -10.39 1.81
N VAL A 179 9.67 -9.95 0.75
CA VAL A 179 9.46 -8.64 0.12
C VAL A 179 8.82 -8.85 -1.25
N ALA A 180 7.68 -8.19 -1.52
CA ALA A 180 6.87 -8.43 -2.71
C ALA A 180 6.17 -7.15 -3.18
N LEU A 181 5.44 -7.23 -4.30
CA LEU A 181 4.71 -6.11 -4.89
C LEU A 181 3.85 -5.34 -3.86
N ASN A 182 4.03 -4.02 -3.81
CA ASN A 182 3.47 -3.09 -2.83
C ASN A 182 4.06 -3.20 -1.40
N ALA A 183 5.19 -3.86 -1.17
CA ALA A 183 5.99 -3.65 0.04
C ALA A 183 6.56 -2.22 0.08
N SER A 184 6.98 -1.75 1.26
CA SER A 184 7.73 -0.50 1.40
C SER A 184 8.62 -0.48 2.63
N GLY A 185 9.69 0.32 2.59
CA GLY A 185 10.60 0.54 3.72
C GLY A 185 12.01 0.04 3.42
N GLN A 186 12.87 -0.01 4.44
CA GLN A 186 14.30 -0.28 4.27
C GLN A 186 14.61 -1.63 3.60
N ASP A 187 13.82 -2.68 3.87
CA ASP A 187 13.93 -3.98 3.17
C ASP A 187 13.77 -3.83 1.65
N VAL A 188 12.90 -2.92 1.20
CA VAL A 188 12.70 -2.64 -0.24
C VAL A 188 13.84 -1.80 -0.80
N VAL A 189 14.35 -0.82 -0.04
CA VAL A 189 15.51 -0.02 -0.43
C VAL A 189 16.71 -0.94 -0.65
N GLU A 190 16.95 -1.87 0.28
CA GLU A 190 17.97 -2.91 0.18
C GLU A 190 17.81 -3.74 -1.11
N VAL A 191 16.61 -4.27 -1.38
CA VAL A 191 16.32 -5.01 -2.64
C VAL A 191 16.58 -4.14 -3.87
N GLN A 192 16.08 -2.89 -3.89
CA GLN A 192 16.25 -1.99 -5.03
C GLN A 192 17.74 -1.68 -5.29
N CYS A 193 18.53 -1.45 -4.24
CA CYS A 193 19.98 -1.27 -4.37
C CYS A 193 20.68 -2.54 -4.88
N LEU A 194 20.40 -3.71 -4.29
CA LEU A 194 21.02 -4.96 -4.74
C LEU A 194 20.65 -5.29 -6.20
N LEU A 195 19.42 -5.02 -6.65
CA LEU A 195 19.04 -5.16 -8.07
C LEU A 195 19.85 -4.23 -8.99
N VAL A 196 20.11 -2.99 -8.59
CA VAL A 196 20.98 -2.07 -9.33
C VAL A 196 22.42 -2.57 -9.38
N HIS A 197 22.91 -3.25 -8.34
CA HIS A 197 24.22 -3.89 -8.33
C HIS A 197 24.31 -5.09 -9.31
N HIS A 198 23.20 -5.79 -9.52
CA HIS A 198 23.06 -6.88 -10.52
C HIS A 198 22.73 -6.37 -11.94
N ASP A 199 22.96 -5.09 -12.24
CA ASP A 199 22.65 -4.42 -13.52
C ASP A 199 21.16 -4.48 -13.96
N LEU A 200 20.24 -4.67 -13.01
CA LEU A 200 18.78 -4.71 -13.24
C LEU A 200 18.13 -3.37 -12.89
N ASP A 201 17.06 -2.98 -13.60
CA ASP A 201 16.32 -1.73 -13.37
C ASP A 201 15.06 -1.92 -12.49
N PRO A 202 15.13 -1.70 -11.17
CA PRO A 202 13.94 -1.70 -10.31
C PRO A 202 13.14 -0.40 -10.41
N GLY A 203 13.56 0.57 -11.23
CA GLY A 203 13.14 1.96 -11.18
C GLY A 203 13.95 2.79 -10.19
N ARG A 204 13.32 3.83 -9.63
CA ARG A 204 13.95 4.69 -8.62
C ARG A 204 14.12 3.91 -7.32
N VAL A 205 15.28 4.04 -6.67
CA VAL A 205 15.47 3.61 -5.28
C VAL A 205 14.70 4.57 -4.36
N ASP A 206 13.44 4.22 -4.10
CA ASP A 206 12.46 5.02 -3.36
C ASP A 206 11.84 4.26 -2.17
N GLY A 207 12.25 3.02 -1.95
CA GLY A 207 11.73 2.15 -0.90
C GLY A 207 10.29 1.69 -1.16
N LEU A 208 9.80 1.72 -2.41
CA LEU A 208 8.48 1.26 -2.82
C LEU A 208 8.60 0.11 -3.84
N TYR A 209 8.08 -1.07 -3.49
CA TYR A 209 8.20 -2.24 -4.37
C TYR A 209 7.14 -2.15 -5.48
N GLY A 210 7.50 -1.49 -6.57
CA GLY A 210 6.66 -1.27 -7.74
C GLY A 210 6.72 -2.41 -8.76
N GLN A 211 6.03 -2.20 -9.89
CA GLN A 211 6.04 -3.14 -11.02
C GLN A 211 7.46 -3.31 -11.61
N ARG A 212 8.25 -2.24 -11.70
CA ARG A 212 9.65 -2.31 -12.18
C ARG A 212 10.52 -3.16 -11.24
N THR A 213 10.42 -2.95 -9.93
CA THR A 213 11.10 -3.78 -8.92
C THR A 213 10.69 -5.27 -9.04
N SER A 214 9.40 -5.56 -9.24
CA SER A 214 8.93 -6.95 -9.49
C SER A 214 9.57 -7.55 -10.74
N GLN A 215 9.55 -6.82 -11.86
CA GLN A 215 10.12 -7.27 -13.14
C GLN A 215 11.64 -7.49 -13.06
N ALA A 216 12.35 -6.67 -12.28
CA ALA A 216 13.77 -6.85 -12.02
C ALA A 216 14.03 -8.11 -11.17
N VAL A 217 13.23 -8.37 -10.13
CA VAL A 217 13.33 -9.63 -9.35
C VAL A 217 12.99 -10.85 -10.21
N GLU A 218 11.97 -10.77 -11.08
CA GLU A 218 11.62 -11.84 -12.02
C GLU A 218 12.77 -12.15 -12.99
N GLN A 219 13.50 -11.13 -13.47
CA GLN A 219 14.70 -11.29 -14.30
C GLN A 219 15.83 -11.98 -13.53
N LEU A 220 16.13 -11.56 -12.30
CA LEU A 220 17.12 -12.20 -11.44
C LEU A 220 16.78 -13.68 -11.18
N GLN A 221 15.53 -13.97 -10.80
CA GLN A 221 15.03 -15.32 -10.57
C GLN A 221 15.17 -16.18 -11.84
N SER A 222 14.80 -15.63 -13.01
CA SER A 222 14.91 -16.34 -14.28
C SER A 222 16.36 -16.62 -14.69
N ALA A 223 17.29 -15.69 -14.44
CA ALA A 223 18.71 -15.87 -14.73
C ALA A 223 19.34 -16.96 -13.83
N ALA A 224 18.89 -17.08 -12.59
CA ALA A 224 19.33 -18.09 -11.63
C ALA A 224 18.60 -19.45 -11.74
N GLY A 225 17.61 -19.59 -12.64
CA GLY A 225 16.79 -20.81 -12.75
C GLY A 225 15.88 -21.06 -11.53
N ALA A 226 15.57 -20.03 -10.74
CA ALA A 226 14.69 -20.09 -9.59
C ALA A 226 13.20 -20.01 -9.99
N VAL A 227 12.30 -20.17 -9.03
CA VAL A 227 10.87 -19.92 -9.23
C VAL A 227 10.68 -18.42 -9.55
N VAL A 228 10.16 -18.12 -10.73
CA VAL A 228 9.91 -16.74 -11.20
C VAL A 228 8.53 -16.29 -10.71
N ASP A 229 8.50 -15.70 -9.52
CA ASP A 229 7.28 -15.22 -8.85
C ASP A 229 7.30 -13.72 -8.51
N GLY A 230 8.44 -13.04 -8.69
CA GLY A 230 8.61 -11.62 -8.36
C GLY A 230 8.59 -11.33 -6.87
N ILE A 231 8.87 -12.32 -6.02
CA ILE A 231 8.91 -12.24 -4.56
C ILE A 231 10.33 -12.50 -4.06
N VAL A 232 10.86 -11.58 -3.27
CA VAL A 232 12.13 -11.79 -2.57
C VAL A 232 11.89 -12.59 -1.30
N GLY A 233 12.06 -13.91 -1.39
CA GLY A 233 12.15 -14.81 -0.24
C GLY A 233 13.59 -15.23 0.07
N PRO A 234 13.83 -16.13 1.05
CA PRO A 234 15.17 -16.49 1.50
C PRO A 234 16.12 -16.95 0.39
N GLN A 235 15.61 -17.69 -0.62
CA GLN A 235 16.42 -18.08 -1.79
C GLN A 235 16.79 -16.87 -2.65
N THR A 236 15.84 -15.98 -2.95
CA THR A 236 16.07 -14.76 -3.72
C THR A 236 16.98 -13.77 -2.99
N TRP A 237 16.90 -13.70 -1.66
CA TRP A 237 17.86 -12.95 -0.84
C TRP A 237 19.28 -13.52 -0.98
N GLY A 238 19.43 -14.85 -1.04
CA GLY A 238 20.72 -15.48 -1.36
C GLY A 238 21.28 -15.04 -2.71
N LEU A 239 20.44 -14.97 -3.75
CA LEU A 239 20.82 -14.50 -5.09
C LEU A 239 21.13 -13.00 -5.14
N LEU A 240 20.40 -12.17 -4.41
CA LEU A 240 20.66 -10.72 -4.34
C LEU A 240 21.99 -10.41 -3.63
N ARG A 241 22.44 -11.28 -2.72
CA ARG A 241 23.62 -11.08 -1.86
C ARG A 241 24.85 -11.91 -2.26
N SER A 242 24.79 -12.67 -3.36
CA SER A 242 25.91 -13.45 -3.91
C SER A 242 26.83 -12.61 -4.79
#